data_AF-A0A484MMW9-F1
#
_entry.id   AF-A0A484MMW9-F1
#
_cell.length_a   1.000
_cell.length_b   1.000
_cell.length_c   1.000
_cell.angle_alpha   90.00
_cell.angle_beta   90.00
_cell.angle_gamma   90.00
#
_symmetry.space_group_name_H-M   'P 1'
#
loop_
_entity.id
_entity.type
_entity.pdbx_description
1 polymer ?
#
loop_
_entity_poly.entity_id
_entity_poly.type
_entity_poly.pdbx_seq_one_letter_code
_entity_poly.pdbx_strand_id
1 'polypeptide(L)'
;MATSSPAALSSLFCHNIEIKTSQIYFPPFCASLSNHKHSSPISCPSLIKRRLASSSSPAPTRLLCTFSSSSNTTKLEFIDGSSEVELRLDLGNGDISSKDIFVDSNESSLTVRVQQAGLFRTLMDTRVLYERIKPAETIWYIDEDQLVISLKKQVPEVEWPDIVESWKSLTAGVKQLLKGTSVYIVGESTETNQRIAQELADGLGYTPLSTMELLEAYAKESFDSWASREGSKTVEEVESAIFESLSSHTRAVVATLGGEMHGAARRAHRWRHLFAGFTVWLSKSEATDKDTAKEEAKRLMESDLQGYSNAEVVVKLEGWDPACSWRVSQAALSALKQLILSDKNLTGKKSLYVRFGCRGDWPNIKPPGCDPSIVSQASSSSSPVL
;
A
#
# COMPACT_ATOMS: atom_id res chain seq x y z
N MET A 1 -13.92 -5.06 2.30
CA MET A 1 -13.13 -3.86 2.63
C MET A 1 -11.82 -4.34 3.21
N ALA A 2 -10.78 -4.38 2.37
CA ALA A 2 -9.46 -4.86 2.74
C ALA A 2 -8.65 -3.67 3.28
N THR A 3 -8.13 -3.80 4.49
CA THR A 3 -7.07 -2.92 4.99
C THR A 3 -5.76 -3.44 4.43
N SER A 4 -5.14 -2.66 3.55
CA SER A 4 -3.85 -2.94 2.93
C SER A 4 -2.77 -3.05 3.99
N SER A 5 -1.92 -4.08 3.88
CA SER A 5 -0.65 -4.14 4.62
C SER A 5 0.33 -3.13 4.00
N PRO A 6 1.26 -2.54 4.78
CA PRO A 6 2.22 -1.58 4.25
C PRO A 6 3.13 -2.29 3.24
N ALA A 7 3.00 -1.93 1.97
CA ALA A 7 3.80 -2.47 0.89
C ALA A 7 5.19 -1.83 0.87
N ALA A 8 6.23 -2.65 0.65
CA ALA A 8 7.58 -2.16 0.42
C ALA A 8 7.79 -1.89 -1.08
N LEU A 9 8.15 -0.65 -1.43
CA LEU A 9 8.34 -0.20 -2.80
C LEU A 9 9.84 -0.10 -3.13
N SER A 10 10.25 -0.55 -4.32
CA SER A 10 11.62 -0.33 -4.84
C SER A 10 11.58 0.13 -6.30
N SER A 11 12.39 1.13 -6.64
CA SER A 11 12.54 1.69 -7.99
C SER A 11 14.02 1.70 -8.38
N LEU A 12 14.36 1.23 -9.58
CA LEU A 12 15.73 1.24 -10.11
C LEU A 12 15.83 2.12 -11.36
N PHE A 13 16.83 3.01 -11.38
CA PHE A 13 17.29 3.73 -12.58
C PHE A 13 18.49 3.00 -13.15
N CYS A 14 18.46 2.73 -14.45
CA CYS A 14 19.61 2.18 -15.16
C CYS A 14 20.07 3.17 -16.22
N HIS A 15 20.79 4.24 -15.85
CA HIS A 15 21.62 5.01 -16.79
C HIS A 15 22.92 5.53 -16.15
N ASN A 16 23.98 5.61 -16.98
CA ASN A 16 25.29 6.19 -16.67
C ASN A 16 25.19 7.73 -16.51
N ILE A 17 25.73 8.25 -15.41
CA ILE A 17 26.29 9.61 -15.13
C ILE A 17 25.79 10.81 -15.98
N GLU A 18 25.16 11.83 -15.38
CA GLU A 18 25.75 13.15 -15.03
C GLU A 18 24.68 14.12 -14.48
N ILE A 19 24.99 14.87 -13.42
CA ILE A 19 24.06 15.77 -12.70
C ILE A 19 23.91 17.09 -13.46
N LYS A 20 22.66 17.56 -13.70
CA LYS A 20 22.36 18.99 -13.72
C LYS A 20 20.91 19.30 -13.35
N THR A 21 20.78 20.22 -12.40
CA THR A 21 19.58 20.84 -11.83
C THR A 21 18.69 21.52 -12.87
N SER A 22 17.36 21.42 -12.75
CA SER A 22 16.45 22.55 -12.47
C SER A 22 14.95 22.24 -12.65
N GLN A 23 14.19 22.63 -11.62
CA GLN A 23 12.87 23.31 -11.57
C GLN A 23 11.68 22.76 -12.39
N ILE A 24 10.64 22.30 -11.67
CA ILE A 24 9.33 21.91 -12.20
C ILE A 24 8.24 22.85 -11.65
N TYR A 25 7.38 23.30 -12.55
CA TYR A 25 6.18 24.11 -12.34
C TYR A 25 4.96 23.26 -12.75
N PHE A 26 3.83 23.33 -12.03
CA PHE A 26 2.58 22.64 -12.39
C PHE A 26 1.36 23.57 -12.34
N PRO A 27 0.42 23.47 -13.31
CA PRO A 27 -0.92 24.05 -13.21
C PRO A 27 -1.99 22.99 -12.82
N PRO A 28 -3.20 23.41 -12.39
CA PRO A 28 -4.16 22.54 -11.70
C PRO A 28 -5.33 22.06 -12.59
N PHE A 29 -5.97 20.95 -12.23
CA PHE A 29 -7.30 20.58 -12.73
C PHE A 29 -8.23 20.00 -11.64
N CYS A 30 -9.49 20.43 -11.71
CA CYS A 30 -10.60 20.08 -10.82
C CYS A 30 -11.20 18.69 -11.11
N ALA A 31 -11.75 18.06 -10.08
CA ALA A 31 -12.67 16.93 -10.19
C ALA A 31 -14.15 17.39 -10.09
N SER A 32 -15.03 16.74 -10.87
CA SER A 32 -16.48 16.83 -10.81
C SER A 32 -17.09 15.56 -10.22
N LEU A 33 -18.16 15.71 -9.44
CA LEU A 33 -18.97 14.62 -8.87
C LEU A 33 -20.31 14.52 -9.62
N SER A 34 -20.76 13.29 -9.88
CA SER A 34 -22.05 12.97 -10.53
C SER A 34 -23.13 12.56 -9.53
N ASN A 35 -24.37 12.87 -9.91
CA ASN A 35 -25.64 12.90 -9.16
C ASN A 35 -26.33 11.54 -8.88
N HIS A 36 -27.23 11.50 -7.88
CA HIS A 36 -28.71 11.44 -8.05
C HIS A 36 -29.48 11.40 -6.69
N LYS A 37 -30.33 12.41 -6.38
CA LYS A 37 -31.84 12.50 -6.47
C LYS A 37 -32.57 11.81 -5.28
N HIS A 38 -33.59 12.32 -4.57
CA HIS A 38 -34.53 13.47 -4.54
C HIS A 38 -34.94 13.65 -3.04
N SER A 39 -35.23 14.83 -2.45
CA SER A 39 -36.40 15.71 -2.65
C SER A 39 -36.17 17.13 -2.04
N SER A 40 -36.86 18.12 -2.61
CA SER A 40 -36.69 19.59 -2.55
C SER A 40 -37.64 20.30 -1.54
N PRO A 41 -37.70 21.66 -1.45
CA PRO A 41 -36.79 22.75 -1.89
C PRO A 41 -36.39 23.69 -0.71
N ILE A 42 -35.46 24.64 -0.83
CA ILE A 42 -35.78 26.08 -1.04
C ILE A 42 -34.49 26.85 -1.40
N SER A 43 -34.59 27.53 -2.55
CA SER A 43 -33.92 28.74 -3.05
C SER A 43 -32.41 28.95 -2.92
N CYS A 44 -31.75 28.88 -4.09
CA CYS A 44 -30.55 29.67 -4.42
C CYS A 44 -30.95 31.06 -4.94
N PRO A 45 -30.02 32.04 -4.91
CA PRO A 45 -29.79 32.91 -6.05
C PRO A 45 -28.41 32.69 -6.66
N SER A 46 -28.32 32.96 -7.96
CA SER A 46 -27.30 32.55 -8.90
C SER A 46 -26.11 33.51 -9.06
N LEU A 47 -24.93 32.90 -9.20
CA LEU A 47 -23.84 33.14 -10.18
C LEU A 47 -23.36 34.57 -10.52
N ILE A 48 -22.05 34.79 -10.32
CA ILE A 48 -21.19 35.45 -11.31
C ILE A 48 -19.86 34.69 -11.44
N LYS A 49 -19.60 34.14 -12.63
CA LYS A 49 -18.27 33.68 -13.08
C LYS A 49 -17.48 34.89 -13.58
N ARG A 50 -16.25 35.09 -13.10
CA ARG A 50 -15.19 35.78 -13.86
C ARG A 50 -13.98 34.87 -13.92
N ARG A 51 -13.53 34.59 -15.14
CA ARG A 51 -12.21 34.01 -15.43
C ARG A 51 -11.16 35.10 -15.24
N LEU A 52 -10.07 34.76 -14.56
CA LEU A 52 -8.75 35.31 -14.81
C LEU A 52 -7.73 34.20 -14.50
N ALA A 53 -6.84 33.97 -15.45
CA ALA A 53 -5.72 33.05 -15.31
C ALA A 53 -4.67 33.65 -14.38
N SER A 54 -4.13 32.86 -13.46
CA SER A 54 -2.76 33.01 -12.97
C SER A 54 -2.32 31.75 -12.21
N SER A 55 -1.06 31.39 -12.43
CA SER A 55 -0.25 30.37 -11.79
C SER A 55 -0.16 30.50 -10.27
N SER A 56 -0.37 29.42 -9.52
CA SER A 56 0.19 29.25 -8.16
C SER A 56 0.17 27.78 -7.69
N SER A 57 1.16 27.44 -6.87
CA SER A 57 1.52 26.16 -6.24
C SER A 57 0.36 25.42 -5.52
N PRO A 58 0.47 24.11 -5.22
CA PRO A 58 -0.58 23.39 -4.50
C PRO A 58 -0.67 23.89 -3.04
N ALA A 59 -1.83 24.41 -2.67
CA ALA A 59 -2.13 24.88 -1.31
C ALA A 59 -2.60 23.71 -0.42
N PRO A 60 -2.35 23.75 0.91
CA PRO A 60 -2.79 22.70 1.84
C PRO A 60 -4.32 22.60 1.92
N THR A 61 -4.82 21.38 2.08
CA THR A 61 -6.26 21.10 2.17
C THR A 61 -6.77 21.47 3.57
N ARG A 62 -7.70 22.43 3.65
CA ARG A 62 -8.33 22.84 4.92
C ARG A 62 -9.66 22.13 5.10
N LEU A 63 -9.83 21.42 6.21
CA LEU A 63 -11.09 20.79 6.61
C LEU A 63 -11.59 21.42 7.91
N LEU A 64 -12.83 21.94 7.87
CA LEU A 64 -13.56 22.36 9.08
C LEU A 64 -14.51 21.24 9.49
N CYS A 65 -14.41 20.79 10.73
CA CYS A 65 -15.36 19.85 11.32
C CYS A 65 -16.02 20.48 12.55
N THR A 66 -17.34 20.66 12.49
CA THR A 66 -18.14 21.11 13.63
C THR A 66 -18.76 19.87 14.30
N PHE A 67 -18.28 19.51 15.49
CA PHE A 67 -18.90 18.45 16.30
C PHE A 67 -19.85 19.06 17.32
N SER A 68 -21.13 18.69 17.24
CA SER A 68 -22.13 19.04 18.25
C SER A 68 -22.22 17.92 19.28
N SER A 69 -21.61 18.11 20.44
CA SER A 69 -21.97 17.40 21.66
C SER A 69 -22.24 18.41 22.78
N SER A 70 -23.11 18.05 23.70
CA SER A 70 -23.80 18.95 24.64
C SER A 70 -22.85 19.90 25.39
N SER A 71 -23.19 21.20 25.31
CA SER A 71 -22.55 22.38 25.91
C SER A 71 -21.11 22.69 25.45
N ASN A 72 -21.02 23.70 24.58
CA ASN A 72 -19.85 24.37 24.00
C ASN A 72 -19.25 23.68 22.76
N THR A 73 -19.61 24.18 21.59
CA THR A 73 -19.04 23.82 20.29
C THR A 73 -17.60 24.34 20.19
N THR A 74 -16.62 23.50 20.48
CA THR A 74 -15.21 23.78 20.14
C THR A 74 -15.03 23.59 18.64
N LYS A 75 -14.67 24.67 17.95
CA LYS A 75 -14.34 24.64 16.53
C LYS A 75 -12.99 23.95 16.38
N LEU A 76 -12.96 22.91 15.54
CA LEU A 76 -11.78 22.13 15.21
C LEU A 76 -11.40 22.42 13.76
N GLU A 77 -10.19 22.93 13.56
CA GLU A 77 -9.64 23.11 12.21
C GLU A 77 -8.42 22.21 12.03
N PHE A 78 -8.43 21.42 10.96
CA PHE A 78 -7.31 20.58 10.56
C PHE A 78 -6.68 21.13 9.29
N ILE A 79 -5.36 21.26 9.31
CA ILE A 79 -4.54 21.60 8.15
C ILE A 79 -3.60 20.43 7.93
N ASP A 80 -3.83 19.72 6.82
CA ASP A 80 -2.99 18.58 6.46
C ASP A 80 -1.86 19.02 5.52
N GLY A 81 -0.63 18.97 6.02
CA GLY A 81 0.59 19.27 5.29
C GLY A 81 1.29 18.00 4.76
N SER A 82 2.37 18.17 4.00
CA SER A 82 3.13 17.04 3.45
C SER A 82 3.87 16.22 4.51
N SER A 83 4.41 16.87 5.55
CA SER A 83 5.20 16.24 6.62
C SER A 83 4.59 16.38 8.03
N GLU A 84 3.59 17.25 8.19
CA GLU A 84 3.02 17.62 9.48
C GLU A 84 1.50 17.79 9.35
N VAL A 85 0.78 17.56 10.43
CA VAL A 85 -0.66 17.84 10.57
C VAL A 85 -0.81 18.90 11.64
N GLU A 86 -1.37 20.05 11.29
CA GLU A 86 -1.71 21.07 12.27
C GLU A 86 -3.17 20.94 12.69
N LEU A 87 -3.37 20.88 14.00
CA LEU A 87 -4.68 20.92 14.64
C LEU A 87 -4.81 22.27 15.36
N ARG A 88 -5.84 23.04 15.02
CA ARG A 88 -6.21 24.27 15.72
C ARG A 88 -7.50 24.06 16.50
N LEU A 89 -7.45 24.42 17.78
CA LEU A 89 -8.53 24.31 18.75
C LEU A 89 -8.87 25.69 19.28
N ASP A 90 -10.11 26.14 19.11
CA ASP A 90 -10.58 27.37 19.76
C ASP A 90 -10.67 27.16 21.27
N LEU A 91 -9.90 27.93 22.05
CA LEU A 91 -9.90 27.88 23.51
C LEU A 91 -11.12 28.59 24.14
N GLY A 92 -11.82 29.41 23.35
CA GLY A 92 -12.94 30.22 23.79
C GLY A 92 -12.50 31.47 24.56
N ASN A 93 -13.43 32.37 24.86
CA ASN A 93 -13.20 33.71 25.42
C ASN A 93 -12.73 33.76 26.90
N GLY A 94 -11.96 32.78 27.36
CA GLY A 94 -11.40 32.74 28.71
C GLY A 94 -9.90 33.03 28.72
N ASP A 95 -9.42 33.79 29.71
CA ASP A 95 -7.99 33.97 29.98
C ASP A 95 -7.37 32.63 30.40
N ILE A 96 -6.98 31.81 29.41
CA ILE A 96 -6.35 30.51 29.60
C ILE A 96 -4.84 30.69 29.45
N SER A 97 -4.09 30.44 30.54
CA SER A 97 -2.63 30.47 30.48
C SER A 97 -2.07 29.18 29.90
N SER A 98 -0.88 29.23 29.31
CA SER A 98 -0.16 28.02 28.86
C SER A 98 0.07 27.00 29.97
N LYS A 99 0.11 27.44 31.24
CA LYS A 99 0.26 26.56 32.41
C LYS A 99 -0.97 25.69 32.69
N ASP A 100 -2.11 26.07 32.14
CA ASP A 100 -3.38 25.41 32.35
C ASP A 100 -3.70 24.41 31.23
N ILE A 101 -2.84 24.31 30.21
CA ILE A 101 -3.03 23.43 29.05
C ILE A 101 -2.15 22.19 29.19
N PHE A 102 -2.77 21.02 29.01
CA PHE A 102 -2.12 19.73 29.04
C PHE A 102 -2.38 19.03 27.70
N VAL A 103 -1.33 18.93 26.89
CA VAL A 103 -1.33 18.16 25.64
C VAL A 103 -0.50 16.91 25.87
N ASP A 104 -1.17 15.75 25.85
CA ASP A 104 -0.52 14.45 25.91
C ASP A 104 -0.65 13.77 24.54
N SER A 105 0.49 13.48 23.93
CA SER A 105 0.56 12.84 22.62
C SER A 105 1.35 11.54 22.74
N ASN A 106 0.82 10.49 22.16
CA ASN A 106 1.45 9.17 22.06
C ASN A 106 1.39 8.69 20.61
N GLU A 107 2.09 7.62 20.27
CA GLU A 107 2.25 7.14 18.87
C GLU A 107 0.91 6.99 18.10
N SER A 108 -0.18 6.71 18.82
CA SER A 108 -1.51 6.51 18.25
C SER A 108 -2.64 7.33 18.90
N SER A 109 -2.34 8.17 19.90
CA SER A 109 -3.38 8.88 20.66
C SER A 109 -3.00 10.33 20.95
N LEU A 110 -4.00 11.20 21.00
CA LEU A 110 -3.85 12.60 21.40
C LEU A 110 -4.95 12.94 22.41
N THR A 111 -4.54 13.44 23.57
CA THR A 111 -5.45 13.93 24.61
C THR A 111 -5.08 15.36 24.94
N VAL A 112 -6.06 16.26 24.84
CA VAL A 112 -5.91 17.69 25.14
C VAL A 112 -6.86 18.04 26.27
N ARG A 113 -6.32 18.58 27.37
CA ARG A 113 -7.08 19.00 28.55
C ARG A 113 -6.70 20.42 28.93
N VAL A 114 -7.67 21.17 29.43
CA VAL A 114 -7.48 22.51 29.97
C VAL A 114 -7.99 22.54 31.40
N GLN A 115 -7.19 23.10 32.31
CA GLN A 115 -7.55 23.31 33.70
C GLN A 115 -8.16 24.70 33.87
N GLN A 116 -9.43 24.77 34.27
CA GLN A 116 -10.09 26.03 34.54
C GLN A 116 -10.71 25.99 35.94
N ALA A 117 -10.36 26.96 36.79
CA ALA A 117 -10.84 27.05 38.18
C ALA A 117 -10.66 25.74 38.99
N GLY A 118 -9.55 25.01 38.74
CA GLY A 118 -9.22 23.76 39.44
C GLY A 118 -9.88 22.50 38.86
N LEU A 119 -10.75 22.61 37.85
CA LEU A 119 -11.38 21.48 37.16
C LEU A 119 -10.72 21.25 35.79
N PHE A 120 -10.47 19.99 35.45
CA PHE A 120 -9.97 19.62 34.12
C PHE A 120 -11.13 19.44 33.14
N ARG A 121 -11.11 20.20 32.05
CA ARG A 121 -11.99 20.06 30.90
C ARG A 121 -11.21 19.39 29.76
N THR A 122 -11.70 18.25 29.26
CA THR A 122 -11.13 17.62 28.07
C THR A 122 -11.64 18.33 26.82
N LEU A 123 -10.72 18.86 26.01
CA LEU A 123 -11.04 19.47 24.71
C LEU A 123 -11.04 18.43 23.59
N MET A 124 -10.16 17.43 23.68
CA MET A 124 -10.06 16.35 22.71
C MET A 124 -9.50 15.10 23.38
N ASP A 125 -10.09 13.94 23.09
CA ASP A 125 -9.55 12.65 23.48
C ASP A 125 -9.75 11.65 22.34
N THR A 126 -8.68 11.38 21.61
CA THR A 126 -8.67 10.46 20.47
C THR A 126 -7.68 9.34 20.73
N ARG A 127 -8.17 8.09 20.67
CA ARG A 127 -7.38 6.87 20.88
C ARG A 127 -6.76 6.31 19.59
N VAL A 128 -7.17 6.84 18.44
CA VAL A 128 -6.75 6.37 17.12
C VAL A 128 -6.45 7.58 16.23
N LEU A 129 -5.17 7.89 16.09
CA LEU A 129 -4.68 8.87 15.10
C LEU A 129 -4.37 8.18 13.78
N TYR A 130 -4.55 8.92 12.68
CA TYR A 130 -4.29 8.45 11.32
C TYR A 130 -2.77 8.34 11.13
N GLU A 131 -2.27 7.12 11.30
CA GLU A 131 -0.93 6.66 10.94
C GLU A 131 0.25 7.48 11.51
N ARG A 132 0.68 7.01 12.69
CA ARG A 132 1.98 7.20 13.33
C ARG A 132 2.51 8.63 13.30
N ILE A 133 2.29 9.36 14.39
CA ILE A 133 2.96 10.64 14.66
C ILE A 133 4.26 10.41 15.43
N LYS A 134 5.21 11.33 15.39
CA LYS A 134 6.38 11.32 16.28
C LYS A 134 6.06 12.15 17.55
N PRO A 135 5.79 11.53 18.71
CA PRO A 135 5.37 12.28 19.90
C PRO A 135 6.46 13.25 20.39
N ALA A 136 7.73 12.83 20.30
CA ALA A 136 8.87 13.65 20.71
C ALA A 136 9.10 14.90 19.84
N GLU A 137 8.52 14.94 18.65
CA GLU A 137 8.62 16.07 17.71
C GLU A 137 7.27 16.83 17.61
N THR A 138 6.30 16.49 18.45
CA THR A 138 5.03 17.21 18.56
C THR A 138 5.24 18.48 19.37
N ILE A 139 4.87 19.63 18.78
CA ILE A 139 4.93 20.92 19.46
C ILE A 139 3.54 21.53 19.53
N TRP A 140 3.31 22.34 20.56
CA TRP A 140 2.08 23.11 20.70
C TRP A 140 2.39 24.53 21.17
N TYR A 141 1.57 25.48 20.74
CA TYR A 141 1.66 26.88 21.13
C TYR A 141 0.28 27.52 21.08
N ILE A 142 0.15 28.67 21.73
CA ILE A 142 -1.06 29.50 21.68
C ILE A 142 -0.83 30.58 20.62
N ASP A 143 -1.74 30.65 19.66
CA ASP A 143 -1.78 31.66 18.60
C ASP A 143 -3.08 32.44 18.76
N GLU A 144 -2.98 33.68 19.26
CA GLU A 144 -4.14 34.50 19.66
C GLU A 144 -5.04 33.75 20.67
N ASP A 145 -6.24 33.33 20.26
CA ASP A 145 -7.22 32.60 21.07
C ASP A 145 -7.31 31.09 20.71
N GLN A 146 -6.33 30.58 19.95
CA GLN A 146 -6.30 29.21 19.46
C GLN A 146 -5.11 28.43 20.00
N LEU A 147 -5.36 27.21 20.46
CA LEU A 147 -4.32 26.22 20.71
C LEU A 147 -3.97 25.55 19.38
N VAL A 148 -2.73 25.74 18.93
CA VAL A 148 -2.18 25.11 17.74
C VAL A 148 -1.30 23.95 18.16
N ILE A 149 -1.58 22.76 17.65
CA ILE A 149 -0.81 21.54 17.86
C ILE A 149 -0.26 21.10 16.50
N SER A 150 1.06 21.16 16.32
CA SER A 150 1.73 20.60 15.14
C SER A 150 2.18 19.17 15.45
N LEU A 151 1.53 18.22 14.78
CA LEU A 151 1.83 16.80 14.85
C LEU A 151 2.72 16.43 13.68
N LYS A 152 3.97 16.09 13.96
CA LYS A 152 4.87 15.61 12.92
C LYS A 152 4.50 14.19 12.50
N LYS A 153 4.23 13.99 11.20
CA LYS A 153 3.97 12.67 10.65
C LYS A 153 5.23 11.83 10.79
N GLN A 154 5.11 10.64 11.37
CA GLN A 154 6.07 9.58 11.14
C GLN A 154 5.81 9.11 9.72
N VAL A 155 6.38 9.84 8.76
CA VAL A 155 6.66 9.24 7.47
C VAL A 155 7.42 7.96 7.82
N PRO A 156 6.95 6.76 7.42
CA PRO A 156 7.88 5.66 7.35
C PRO A 156 8.92 6.15 6.37
N GLU A 157 10.01 6.68 6.91
CA GLU A 157 11.27 6.78 6.21
C GLU A 157 11.63 5.32 5.98
N VAL A 158 10.99 4.76 4.96
CA VAL A 158 11.53 3.68 4.18
C VAL A 158 12.78 4.33 3.62
N GLU A 159 13.86 4.26 4.40
CA GLU A 159 15.20 4.41 3.87
C GLU A 159 15.19 3.52 2.64
N TRP A 160 15.13 4.18 1.49
CA TRP A 160 15.28 3.51 0.23
C TRP A 160 16.56 2.70 0.35
N PRO A 161 16.58 1.45 -0.12
CA PRO A 161 17.79 0.66 -0.04
C PRO A 161 18.86 1.35 -0.87
N ASP A 162 19.67 2.19 -0.21
CA ASP A 162 20.97 2.55 -0.72
C ASP A 162 21.68 1.23 -0.95
N ILE A 163 22.17 1.08 -2.16
CA ILE A 163 22.83 -0.12 -2.69
C ILE A 163 24.17 -0.27 -1.94
N VAL A 164 24.13 -0.64 -0.66
CA VAL A 164 25.31 -0.77 0.21
C VAL A 164 25.48 -2.21 0.68
N GLU A 165 24.43 -3.03 0.64
CA GLU A 165 24.52 -4.45 1.01
C GLU A 165 24.94 -5.29 -0.20
N SER A 166 26.08 -5.97 -0.08
CA SER A 166 26.56 -6.92 -1.09
C SER A 166 25.52 -8.00 -1.37
N TRP A 167 25.39 -8.42 -2.64
CA TRP A 167 24.47 -9.49 -3.06
C TRP A 167 24.52 -10.72 -2.16
N LYS A 168 25.72 -11.19 -1.82
CA LYS A 168 25.93 -12.35 -0.94
C LYS A 168 25.39 -12.15 0.47
N SER A 169 25.54 -10.95 1.04
CA SER A 169 25.04 -10.66 2.39
C SER A 169 23.51 -10.52 2.38
N LEU A 170 22.99 -9.86 1.35
CA LEU A 170 21.56 -9.67 1.16
C LEU A 170 20.85 -11.03 0.99
N THR A 171 21.34 -11.90 0.10
CA THR A 171 20.72 -13.21 -0.11
C THR A 171 20.81 -14.09 1.13
N ALA A 172 21.94 -14.11 1.82
CA ALA A 172 22.11 -14.87 3.07
C ALA A 172 21.15 -14.37 4.18
N GLY A 173 21.03 -13.05 4.34
CA GLY A 173 20.12 -12.43 5.29
C GLY A 173 18.65 -12.72 4.97
N VAL A 174 18.22 -12.48 3.73
CA VAL A 174 16.83 -12.72 3.30
C VAL A 174 16.46 -14.19 3.39
N LYS A 175 17.37 -15.11 3.03
CA LYS A 175 17.15 -16.56 3.18
C LYS A 175 16.80 -16.96 4.61
N GLN A 176 17.46 -16.37 5.61
CA GLN A 176 17.15 -16.63 7.02
C GLN A 176 15.80 -16.03 7.43
N LEU A 177 15.45 -14.85 6.91
CA LEU A 177 14.18 -14.16 7.19
C LEU A 177 12.96 -14.87 6.56
N LEU A 178 13.12 -15.44 5.36
CA LEU A 178 12.06 -16.17 4.67
C LEU A 178 11.70 -17.48 5.37
N LYS A 179 12.59 -18.07 6.18
CA LYS A 179 12.37 -19.32 6.92
C LYS A 179 11.80 -20.48 6.08
N GLY A 180 12.13 -20.50 4.78
CA GLY A 180 11.63 -21.51 3.83
C GLY A 180 10.33 -21.16 3.11
N THR A 181 9.72 -20.00 3.37
CA THR A 181 8.58 -19.51 2.59
C THR A 181 9.01 -19.20 1.16
N SER A 182 8.20 -19.62 0.20
CA SER A 182 8.43 -19.43 -1.24
C SER A 182 8.18 -17.99 -1.69
N VAL A 183 8.76 -17.61 -2.82
CA VAL A 183 8.62 -16.28 -3.43
C VAL A 183 7.97 -16.43 -4.81
N TYR A 184 7.02 -15.59 -5.14
CA TYR A 184 6.30 -15.56 -6.41
C TYR A 184 6.62 -14.26 -7.13
N ILE A 185 7.09 -14.36 -8.37
CA ILE A 185 7.38 -13.24 -9.25
C ILE A 185 6.21 -13.11 -10.22
N VAL A 186 5.48 -12.00 -10.08
CA VAL A 186 4.33 -11.67 -10.92
C VAL A 186 4.63 -10.43 -11.74
N GLY A 187 4.01 -10.28 -12.90
CA GLY A 187 4.26 -9.14 -13.76
C GLY A 187 3.74 -9.34 -15.17
N GLU A 188 3.90 -8.32 -16.00
CA GLU A 188 3.36 -8.29 -17.35
C GLU A 188 4.18 -9.06 -18.39
N SER A 189 5.39 -9.51 -18.04
CA SER A 189 6.31 -10.19 -18.95
C SER A 189 6.72 -11.54 -18.38
N THR A 190 6.34 -12.64 -19.05
CA THR A 190 6.70 -14.01 -18.66
C THR A 190 8.22 -14.20 -18.65
N GLU A 191 8.90 -13.77 -19.71
CA GLU A 191 10.36 -13.90 -19.85
C GLU A 191 11.09 -13.15 -18.72
N THR A 192 10.65 -11.94 -18.41
CA THR A 192 11.21 -11.13 -17.32
C THR A 192 11.02 -11.82 -15.98
N ASN A 193 9.81 -12.32 -15.70
CA ASN A 193 9.52 -13.04 -14.46
C ASN A 193 10.40 -14.28 -14.31
N GLN A 194 10.55 -15.07 -15.38
CA GLN A 194 11.37 -16.30 -15.39
C GLN A 194 12.84 -16.00 -15.14
N ARG A 195 13.40 -14.99 -15.83
CA ARG A 195 14.81 -14.62 -15.66
C ARG A 195 15.10 -14.16 -14.24
N ILE A 196 14.23 -13.31 -13.66
CA ILE A 196 14.40 -12.82 -12.29
C ILE A 196 14.20 -13.95 -11.28
N ALA A 197 13.25 -14.85 -11.50
CA ALA A 197 13.05 -16.01 -10.62
C ALA A 197 14.29 -16.93 -10.58
N GLN A 198 14.95 -17.16 -11.71
CA GLN A 198 16.19 -17.93 -11.79
C GLN A 198 17.32 -17.28 -10.98
N GLU A 199 17.59 -16.00 -11.22
CA GLU A 199 18.66 -15.26 -10.51
C GLU A 199 18.39 -15.21 -8.99
N LEU A 200 17.13 -15.01 -8.58
CA LEU A 200 16.74 -15.03 -7.18
C LEU A 200 16.86 -16.43 -6.54
N ALA A 201 16.47 -17.46 -7.27
CA ALA A 201 16.57 -18.85 -6.80
C ALA A 201 18.03 -19.23 -6.57
N ASP A 202 18.92 -18.89 -7.50
CA ASP A 202 20.36 -19.13 -7.38
C ASP A 202 20.95 -18.37 -6.20
N GLY A 203 20.57 -17.10 -6.02
CA GLY A 203 21.01 -16.29 -4.88
C GLY A 203 20.56 -16.84 -3.53
N LEU A 204 19.30 -17.28 -3.41
CA LEU A 204 18.71 -17.82 -2.17
C LEU A 204 19.06 -19.31 -1.94
N GLY A 205 19.52 -20.02 -2.97
CA GLY A 205 19.62 -21.48 -2.97
C GLY A 205 18.24 -22.14 -2.82
N TYR A 206 17.25 -21.59 -3.52
CA TYR A 206 15.87 -22.10 -3.64
C TYR A 206 15.70 -22.77 -5.00
N THR A 207 14.60 -23.50 -5.20
CA THR A 207 14.30 -24.13 -6.50
C THR A 207 13.59 -23.12 -7.41
N PRO A 208 14.15 -22.78 -8.59
CA PRO A 208 13.43 -21.99 -9.58
C PRO A 208 12.32 -22.84 -10.22
N LEU A 209 11.12 -22.30 -10.30
CA LEU A 209 9.97 -22.92 -10.96
C LEU A 209 9.31 -21.91 -11.90
N SER A 210 8.93 -22.35 -13.09
CA SER A 210 8.19 -21.54 -14.06
C SER A 210 6.82 -22.18 -14.32
N THR A 211 5.74 -21.42 -14.16
CA THR A 211 4.40 -21.94 -14.50
C THR A 211 4.26 -22.24 -15.99
N MET A 212 4.97 -21.52 -16.85
CA MET A 212 5.05 -21.80 -18.29
C MET A 212 5.65 -23.18 -18.56
N GLU A 213 6.81 -23.48 -17.98
CA GLU A 213 7.48 -24.78 -18.16
C GLU A 213 6.63 -25.93 -17.62
N LEU A 214 5.93 -25.71 -16.50
CA LEU A 214 4.99 -26.69 -15.94
C LEU A 214 3.78 -26.93 -16.85
N LEU A 215 3.26 -25.89 -17.49
CA LEU A 215 2.19 -26.00 -18.48
C LEU A 215 2.65 -26.77 -19.71
N GLU A 216 3.82 -26.44 -20.25
CA GLU A 216 4.39 -27.14 -21.41
C GLU A 216 4.66 -28.62 -21.11
N ALA A 217 5.20 -28.92 -19.92
CA ALA A 217 5.42 -30.29 -19.48
C ALA A 217 4.10 -31.08 -19.36
N TYR A 218 3.02 -30.43 -18.90
CA TYR A 218 1.70 -31.04 -18.82
C TYR A 218 1.06 -31.22 -20.21
N ALA A 219 1.13 -30.20 -21.07
CA ALA A 219 0.54 -30.19 -22.41
C ALA A 219 1.32 -31.04 -23.43
N LYS A 220 2.60 -31.33 -23.17
CA LYS A 220 3.54 -32.03 -24.07
C LYS A 220 3.73 -31.32 -25.43
N GLU A 221 3.50 -30.02 -25.46
CA GLU A 221 3.70 -29.15 -26.62
C GLU A 221 4.10 -27.75 -26.15
N SER A 222 4.52 -26.87 -27.07
CA SER A 222 4.90 -25.51 -26.72
C SER A 222 3.71 -24.70 -26.23
N PHE A 223 3.99 -23.78 -25.29
CA PHE A 223 2.97 -22.93 -24.69
C PHE A 223 2.20 -22.13 -25.74
N ASP A 224 2.88 -21.57 -26.75
CA ASP A 224 2.25 -20.76 -27.80
C ASP A 224 1.23 -21.56 -28.63
N SER A 225 1.56 -22.82 -28.96
CA SER A 225 0.67 -23.73 -29.68
C SER A 225 -0.55 -24.09 -28.83
N TRP A 226 -0.30 -24.45 -27.56
CA TRP A 226 -1.34 -24.84 -26.63
C TRP A 226 -2.30 -23.69 -26.30
N ALA A 227 -1.75 -22.51 -25.97
CA ALA A 227 -2.51 -21.31 -25.63
C ALA A 227 -3.38 -20.83 -26.80
N SER A 228 -2.89 -20.95 -28.04
CA SER A 228 -3.64 -20.63 -29.25
C SER A 228 -4.82 -21.59 -29.49
N ARG A 229 -4.67 -22.87 -29.12
CA ARG A 229 -5.71 -23.89 -29.29
C ARG A 229 -6.78 -23.86 -28.20
N GLU A 230 -6.36 -23.84 -26.94
CA GLU A 230 -7.26 -23.93 -25.78
C GLU A 230 -7.89 -22.58 -25.39
N GLY A 231 -7.20 -21.49 -25.73
CA GLY A 231 -7.62 -20.13 -25.41
C GLY A 231 -7.24 -19.66 -24.01
N SER A 232 -7.26 -18.34 -23.85
CA SER A 232 -6.85 -17.59 -22.66
C SER A 232 -7.48 -18.08 -21.34
N LYS A 233 -8.79 -18.37 -21.33
CA LYS A 233 -9.51 -18.75 -20.12
C LYS A 233 -9.06 -20.11 -19.57
N THR A 234 -8.85 -21.08 -20.46
CA THR A 234 -8.37 -22.41 -20.10
C THR A 234 -6.95 -22.34 -19.56
N VAL A 235 -6.08 -21.56 -20.20
CA VAL A 235 -4.71 -21.29 -19.72
C VAL A 235 -4.74 -20.72 -18.30
N GLU A 236 -5.61 -19.75 -18.04
CA GLU A 236 -5.79 -19.14 -16.72
C GLU A 236 -6.24 -20.17 -15.66
N GLU A 237 -7.18 -21.05 -16.01
CA GLU A 237 -7.70 -22.08 -15.13
C GLU A 237 -6.63 -23.13 -14.79
N VAL A 238 -5.83 -23.56 -15.77
CA VAL A 238 -4.74 -24.52 -15.53
C VAL A 238 -3.61 -23.88 -14.73
N GLU A 239 -3.22 -22.63 -15.03
CA GLU A 239 -2.24 -21.92 -14.20
C GLU A 239 -2.73 -21.75 -12.76
N SER A 240 -4.02 -21.47 -12.56
CA SER A 240 -4.62 -21.42 -11.22
C SER A 240 -4.52 -22.76 -10.48
N ALA A 241 -4.64 -23.89 -11.17
CA ALA A 241 -4.46 -25.22 -10.58
C ALA A 241 -2.99 -25.50 -10.25
N ILE A 242 -2.06 -24.98 -11.07
CA ILE A 242 -0.63 -25.02 -10.76
C ILE A 242 -0.33 -24.22 -9.49
N PHE A 243 -0.93 -23.04 -9.30
CA PHE A 243 -0.75 -22.28 -8.06
C PHE A 243 -1.20 -23.06 -6.82
N GLU A 244 -2.29 -23.80 -6.91
CA GLU A 244 -2.77 -24.66 -5.82
C GLU A 244 -1.72 -25.72 -5.45
N SER A 245 -1.19 -26.43 -6.44
CA SER A 245 -0.11 -27.41 -6.23
C SER A 245 1.15 -26.76 -5.62
N LEU A 246 1.56 -25.60 -6.17
CA LEU A 246 2.73 -24.86 -5.74
C LEU A 246 2.57 -24.22 -4.35
N SER A 247 1.34 -23.99 -3.87
CA SER A 247 1.10 -23.38 -2.55
C SER A 247 1.66 -24.20 -1.38
N SER A 248 1.83 -25.51 -1.58
CA SER A 248 2.43 -26.43 -0.61
C SER A 248 3.96 -26.49 -0.68
N HIS A 249 4.56 -25.95 -1.74
CA HIS A 249 6.00 -26.01 -1.95
C HIS A 249 6.71 -24.99 -1.07
N THR A 250 7.81 -25.42 -0.46
CA THR A 250 8.68 -24.57 0.34
C THR A 250 10.00 -24.36 -0.40
N ARG A 251 10.66 -23.22 -0.14
CA ARG A 251 11.96 -22.88 -0.74
C ARG A 251 11.94 -22.88 -2.27
N ALA A 252 10.85 -22.38 -2.86
CA ALA A 252 10.76 -22.18 -4.30
C ALA A 252 10.72 -20.69 -4.65
N VAL A 253 11.24 -20.34 -5.84
CA VAL A 253 10.98 -19.05 -6.48
C VAL A 253 10.20 -19.33 -7.76
N VAL A 254 8.95 -18.89 -7.80
CA VAL A 254 8.00 -19.22 -8.85
C VAL A 254 7.82 -18.02 -9.77
N ALA A 255 8.13 -18.17 -11.06
CA ALA A 255 7.77 -17.22 -12.10
C ALA A 255 6.37 -17.54 -12.64
N THR A 256 5.48 -16.55 -12.61
CA THR A 256 4.14 -16.68 -13.19
C THR A 256 4.11 -16.22 -14.65
N LEU A 257 3.11 -16.67 -15.39
CA LEU A 257 2.79 -16.13 -16.71
C LEU A 257 2.48 -14.64 -16.58
N GLY A 258 3.04 -13.88 -17.52
CA GLY A 258 2.70 -12.49 -17.75
C GLY A 258 1.85 -12.32 -19.00
N GLY A 259 1.66 -11.07 -19.39
CA GLY A 259 0.95 -10.68 -20.59
C GLY A 259 -0.53 -10.43 -20.37
N GLU A 260 -1.14 -9.72 -21.32
CA GLU A 260 -2.52 -9.28 -21.17
C GLU A 260 -3.54 -10.43 -21.22
N MET A 261 -3.20 -11.52 -21.91
CA MET A 261 -4.16 -12.58 -22.23
C MET A 261 -3.98 -13.87 -21.42
N HIS A 262 -2.88 -14.14 -20.72
CA HIS A 262 -2.63 -15.52 -20.25
C HIS A 262 -2.24 -15.69 -18.77
N GLY A 263 -2.16 -14.62 -17.98
CA GLY A 263 -1.74 -14.70 -16.57
C GLY A 263 -2.88 -14.76 -15.55
N ALA A 264 -2.98 -15.84 -14.78
CA ALA A 264 -3.90 -15.99 -13.66
C ALA A 264 -3.62 -14.96 -12.54
N ALA A 265 -2.36 -14.55 -12.37
CA ALA A 265 -1.99 -13.51 -11.41
C ALA A 265 -2.60 -12.13 -11.75
N ARG A 266 -3.06 -11.88 -12.99
CA ARG A 266 -3.80 -10.64 -13.32
C ARG A 266 -5.20 -10.61 -12.69
N ARG A 267 -5.76 -11.75 -12.30
CA ARG A 267 -7.13 -11.86 -11.78
C ARG A 267 -7.15 -11.90 -10.27
N ALA A 268 -7.68 -10.87 -9.61
CA ALA A 268 -7.76 -10.79 -8.15
C ALA A 268 -8.37 -12.04 -7.48
N HIS A 269 -9.38 -12.66 -8.10
CA HIS A 269 -10.04 -13.87 -7.56
C HIS A 269 -9.19 -15.15 -7.56
N ARG A 270 -8.02 -15.14 -8.23
CA ARG A 270 -7.07 -16.27 -8.34
C ARG A 270 -5.91 -16.20 -7.34
N TRP A 271 -5.84 -15.16 -6.51
CA TRP A 271 -4.70 -14.91 -5.62
C TRP A 271 -4.64 -15.77 -4.36
N ARG A 272 -5.72 -16.50 -4.04
CA ARG A 272 -5.80 -17.28 -2.79
C ARG A 272 -4.58 -18.16 -2.55
N HIS A 273 -4.01 -18.77 -3.60
CA HIS A 273 -2.85 -19.65 -3.51
C HIS A 273 -1.52 -18.90 -3.62
N LEU A 274 -1.49 -17.72 -4.27
CA LEU A 274 -0.29 -16.87 -4.35
C LEU A 274 0.08 -16.29 -2.98
N PHE A 275 -0.91 -16.05 -2.10
CA PHE A 275 -0.67 -15.60 -0.73
C PHE A 275 0.09 -16.61 0.15
N ALA A 276 0.25 -17.86 -0.29
CA ALA A 276 1.07 -18.88 0.37
C ALA A 276 2.55 -18.47 0.50
N GLY A 277 3.05 -17.64 -0.43
CA GLY A 277 4.40 -17.11 -0.41
C GLY A 277 4.44 -15.59 -0.52
N PHE A 278 5.65 -15.04 -0.55
CA PHE A 278 5.85 -13.61 -0.77
C PHE A 278 5.69 -13.26 -2.24
N THR A 279 4.95 -12.22 -2.56
CA THR A 279 4.65 -11.82 -3.95
C THR A 279 5.39 -10.55 -4.32
N VAL A 280 6.17 -10.61 -5.40
CA VAL A 280 6.91 -9.49 -5.97
C VAL A 280 6.35 -9.16 -7.34
N TRP A 281 5.80 -7.96 -7.49
CA TRP A 281 5.31 -7.46 -8.76
C TRP A 281 6.38 -6.68 -9.52
N LEU A 282 6.76 -7.20 -10.68
CA LEU A 282 7.59 -6.51 -11.66
C LEU A 282 6.68 -5.70 -12.59
N SER A 283 6.70 -4.37 -12.42
CA SER A 283 5.91 -3.42 -13.21
C SER A 283 6.82 -2.58 -14.08
N LYS A 284 6.51 -2.47 -15.37
CA LYS A 284 7.16 -1.49 -16.25
C LYS A 284 6.70 -0.08 -15.85
N SER A 285 7.62 0.85 -15.70
CA SER A 285 7.34 2.27 -15.48
C SER A 285 7.57 3.01 -16.79
N GLU A 286 6.70 3.94 -17.11
CA GLU A 286 6.94 4.95 -18.14
C GLU A 286 7.63 6.20 -17.55
N ALA A 287 7.73 6.27 -16.23
CA ALA A 287 8.38 7.34 -15.48
C ALA A 287 9.89 7.44 -15.77
N THR A 288 10.35 8.67 -16.02
CA THR A 288 11.75 9.00 -16.29
C THR A 288 12.54 9.35 -15.02
N ASP A 289 11.89 9.41 -13.86
CA ASP A 289 12.50 9.78 -12.57
C ASP A 289 11.93 8.98 -11.38
N LYS A 290 12.71 8.89 -10.30
CA LYS A 290 12.48 7.99 -9.16
C LYS A 290 11.23 8.32 -8.38
N ASP A 291 10.96 9.61 -8.22
CA ASP A 291 9.82 10.07 -7.44
C ASP A 291 8.53 9.84 -8.22
N THR A 292 8.54 10.05 -9.54
CA THR A 292 7.42 9.71 -10.42
C THR A 292 7.18 8.20 -10.47
N ALA A 293 8.22 7.37 -10.55
CA ALA A 293 8.09 5.91 -10.52
C ALA A 293 7.49 5.41 -9.19
N LYS A 294 7.84 6.05 -8.06
CA LYS A 294 7.25 5.75 -6.75
C LYS A 294 5.77 6.11 -6.73
N GLU A 295 5.41 7.28 -7.21
CA GLU A 295 4.02 7.76 -7.22
C GLU A 295 3.15 6.91 -8.16
N GLU A 296 3.67 6.48 -9.30
CA GLU A 296 3.03 5.50 -10.18
C GLU A 296 2.81 4.16 -9.47
N ALA A 297 3.82 3.64 -8.77
CA ALA A 297 3.68 2.40 -8.02
C ALA A 297 2.60 2.53 -6.93
N LYS A 298 2.59 3.64 -6.19
CA LYS A 298 1.58 3.91 -5.16
C LYS A 298 0.17 3.97 -5.75
N ARG A 299 -0.03 4.72 -6.84
CA ARG A 299 -1.31 4.81 -7.55
C ARG A 299 -1.79 3.47 -8.08
N LEU A 300 -0.88 2.61 -8.55
CA LEU A 300 -1.24 1.29 -9.03
C LEU A 300 -1.65 0.32 -7.91
N MET A 301 -1.05 0.44 -6.74
CA MET A 301 -1.49 -0.32 -5.56
C MET A 301 -2.86 0.16 -5.06
N GLU A 302 -3.15 1.46 -5.21
CA GLU A 302 -4.48 2.03 -4.92
C GLU A 302 -5.52 1.69 -5.99
N SER A 303 -5.09 1.31 -7.19
CA SER A 303 -5.99 0.88 -8.26
C SER A 303 -6.37 -0.61 -8.10
N ASP A 304 -7.61 -0.85 -7.65
CA ASP A 304 -8.20 -2.20 -7.56
C ASP A 304 -8.45 -2.88 -8.93
N LEU A 305 -8.05 -2.23 -10.04
CA LEU A 305 -8.37 -2.65 -11.40
C LEU A 305 -7.52 -3.83 -11.90
N GLN A 306 -6.43 -4.18 -11.22
CA GLN A 306 -5.50 -5.21 -11.66
C GLN A 306 -5.12 -6.13 -10.50
N GLY A 307 -5.19 -7.44 -10.69
CA GLY A 307 -4.88 -8.42 -9.63
C GLY A 307 -3.48 -8.26 -9.04
N TYR A 308 -2.52 -7.71 -9.79
CA TYR A 308 -1.15 -7.44 -9.33
C TYR A 308 -1.06 -6.46 -8.16
N SER A 309 -2.07 -5.62 -7.90
CA SER A 309 -2.10 -4.75 -6.72
C SER A 309 -2.10 -5.53 -5.40
N ASN A 310 -2.47 -6.81 -5.42
CA ASN A 310 -2.36 -7.72 -4.28
C ASN A 310 -0.92 -8.14 -3.95
N ALA A 311 0.08 -7.76 -4.76
CA ALA A 311 1.47 -8.06 -4.48
C ALA A 311 1.97 -7.28 -3.25
N GLU A 312 2.81 -7.92 -2.44
CA GLU A 312 3.32 -7.31 -1.21
C GLU A 312 4.50 -6.36 -1.47
N VAL A 313 5.23 -6.62 -2.55
CA VAL A 313 6.35 -5.82 -3.01
C VAL A 313 6.13 -5.43 -4.46
N VAL A 314 6.42 -4.17 -4.79
CA VAL A 314 6.41 -3.68 -6.18
C VAL A 314 7.80 -3.19 -6.56
N VAL A 315 8.32 -3.71 -7.67
CA VAL A 315 9.58 -3.30 -8.27
C VAL A 315 9.30 -2.69 -9.63
N LYS A 316 9.66 -1.41 -9.76
CA LYS A 316 9.48 -0.64 -10.99
C LYS A 316 10.69 -0.75 -11.91
N LEU A 317 10.43 -1.03 -13.18
CA LEU A 317 11.41 -1.22 -14.25
C LEU A 317 11.20 -0.16 -15.34
N GLU A 318 12.17 0.73 -15.54
CA GLU A 318 12.15 1.72 -16.65
C GLU A 318 12.34 1.05 -18.03
N GLY A 319 12.91 -0.16 -18.04
CA GLY A 319 13.12 -0.98 -19.23
C GLY A 319 13.54 -2.40 -18.85
N TRP A 320 13.49 -3.32 -19.81
CA TRP A 320 14.00 -4.68 -19.63
C TRP A 320 15.28 -4.88 -20.43
N ASP A 321 16.37 -5.17 -19.73
CA ASP A 321 17.62 -5.66 -20.28
C ASP A 321 18.03 -6.89 -19.45
N PRO A 322 18.23 -8.07 -20.09
CA PRO A 322 18.72 -9.26 -19.39
C PRO A 322 20.02 -9.03 -18.59
N ALA A 323 20.88 -8.10 -19.02
CA ALA A 323 22.10 -7.75 -18.28
C ALA A 323 21.81 -7.05 -16.94
N CYS A 324 20.62 -6.45 -16.79
CA CYS A 324 20.17 -5.80 -15.56
C CYS A 324 19.42 -6.74 -14.61
N SER A 325 19.25 -8.02 -14.96
CA SER A 325 18.52 -9.01 -14.15
C SER A 325 19.02 -9.11 -12.71
N TRP A 326 20.34 -9.03 -12.49
CA TRP A 326 20.93 -9.05 -11.15
C TRP A 326 20.53 -7.83 -10.31
N ARG A 327 20.43 -6.63 -10.90
CA ARG A 327 20.02 -5.39 -10.20
C ARG A 327 18.56 -5.48 -9.78
N VAL A 328 17.70 -5.90 -10.70
CA VAL A 328 16.27 -6.10 -10.43
C VAL A 328 16.06 -7.12 -9.31
N SER A 329 16.82 -8.21 -9.34
CA SER A 329 16.81 -9.23 -8.29
C SER A 329 17.28 -8.65 -6.95
N GLN A 330 18.32 -7.81 -6.95
CA GLN A 330 18.81 -7.15 -5.74
C GLN A 330 17.76 -6.20 -5.16
N ALA A 331 17.11 -5.40 -6.00
CA ALA A 331 16.00 -4.55 -5.61
C ALA A 331 14.84 -5.35 -5.00
N ALA A 332 14.43 -6.44 -5.67
CA ALA A 332 13.38 -7.32 -5.16
C ALA A 332 13.72 -7.88 -3.77
N LEU A 333 14.95 -8.38 -3.58
CA LEU A 333 15.39 -8.88 -2.27
C LEU A 333 15.47 -7.79 -1.21
N SER A 334 15.95 -6.59 -1.58
CA SER A 334 16.03 -5.47 -0.65
C SER A 334 14.65 -5.03 -0.16
N ALA A 335 13.67 -4.97 -1.06
CA ALA A 335 12.29 -4.65 -0.71
C ALA A 335 11.62 -5.76 0.12
N LEU A 336 11.86 -7.03 -0.22
CA LEU A 336 11.42 -8.16 0.60
C LEU A 336 12.04 -8.12 2.00
N LYS A 337 13.33 -7.79 2.12
CA LYS A 337 14.01 -7.63 3.40
C LYS A 337 13.31 -6.56 4.24
N GLN A 338 13.06 -5.38 3.67
CA GLN A 338 12.38 -4.29 4.36
C GLN A 338 10.95 -4.67 4.80
N LEU A 339 10.19 -5.33 3.92
CA LEU A 339 8.85 -5.83 4.25
C LEU A 339 8.88 -6.77 5.46
N ILE A 340 9.75 -7.78 5.45
CA ILE A 340 9.82 -8.76 6.54
C ILE A 340 10.33 -8.13 7.84
N LEU A 341 11.24 -7.15 7.76
CA LEU A 341 11.69 -6.41 8.92
C LEU A 341 10.59 -5.50 9.51
N SER A 342 9.70 -4.97 8.66
CA SER A 342 8.56 -4.15 9.07
C SER A 342 7.46 -4.93 9.80
N ASP A 343 7.15 -6.16 9.37
CA ASP A 343 6.28 -7.11 10.08
C ASP A 343 6.99 -8.45 10.30
N LYS A 344 7.64 -8.58 11.45
CA LYS A 344 8.37 -9.79 11.87
C LYS A 344 7.48 -11.04 11.96
N ASN A 345 6.16 -10.87 12.07
CA ASN A 345 5.20 -11.97 12.17
C ASN A 345 4.70 -12.43 10.80
N LEU A 346 4.97 -11.68 9.72
CA LEU A 346 4.43 -11.94 8.38
C LEU A 346 4.78 -13.34 7.86
N THR A 347 6.05 -13.75 7.99
CA THR A 347 6.49 -15.10 7.61
C THR A 347 5.74 -16.19 8.37
N GLY A 348 5.46 -15.97 9.67
CA GLY A 348 4.68 -16.88 10.49
C GLY A 348 3.21 -16.95 10.07
N LYS A 349 2.60 -15.80 9.75
CA LYS A 349 1.23 -15.72 9.21
C LYS A 349 1.11 -16.49 7.89
N LYS A 350 2.06 -16.33 6.97
CA LYS A 350 2.09 -17.09 5.69
C LYS A 350 2.15 -18.60 5.91
N SER A 351 3.05 -19.05 6.81
CA SER A 351 3.12 -20.46 7.17
C SER A 351 1.80 -20.99 7.75
N LEU A 352 1.13 -20.20 8.59
CA LEU A 352 -0.18 -20.56 9.14
C LEU A 352 -1.26 -20.62 8.05
N TYR A 353 -1.27 -19.67 7.11
CA TYR A 353 -2.20 -19.65 5.98
C TYR A 353 -2.06 -20.90 5.10
N VAL A 354 -0.83 -21.32 4.79
CA VAL A 354 -0.57 -22.59 4.07
C VAL A 354 -1.07 -23.79 4.87
N ARG A 355 -0.80 -23.85 6.17
CA ARG A 355 -1.27 -24.94 7.04
C ARG A 355 -2.79 -25.02 7.14
N PHE A 356 -3.49 -23.92 6.93
CA PHE A 356 -4.96 -23.87 6.89
C PHE A 356 -5.52 -24.12 5.49
N GLY A 357 -4.68 -24.38 4.49
CA GLY A 357 -5.11 -24.76 3.14
C GLY A 357 -5.48 -23.58 2.25
N CYS A 358 -4.88 -22.41 2.45
CA CYS A 358 -5.03 -21.25 1.56
C CYS A 358 -6.50 -20.87 1.25
N ARG A 359 -7.33 -20.75 2.30
CA ARG A 359 -8.80 -20.65 2.21
C ARG A 359 -9.33 -19.36 1.61
N GLY A 360 -8.46 -18.41 1.24
CA GLY A 360 -8.86 -17.10 0.69
C GLY A 360 -9.26 -16.08 1.75
N ASP A 361 -8.96 -16.31 3.02
CA ASP A 361 -9.16 -15.39 4.14
C ASP A 361 -7.93 -14.53 4.46
N TRP A 362 -6.89 -14.58 3.61
CA TRP A 362 -5.74 -13.69 3.69
C TRP A 362 -6.16 -12.21 3.52
N PRO A 363 -5.57 -11.24 4.27
CA PRO A 363 -4.54 -11.39 5.30
C PRO A 363 -5.08 -11.70 6.71
N ASN A 364 -6.40 -11.68 6.90
CA ASN A 364 -7.08 -11.84 8.18
C ASN A 364 -7.50 -13.31 8.41
N ILE A 365 -6.51 -14.16 8.68
CA ILE A 365 -6.70 -15.61 8.79
C ILE A 365 -7.66 -15.94 9.94
N LYS A 366 -8.75 -16.64 9.61
CA LYS A 366 -9.78 -17.04 10.56
C LYS A 366 -9.44 -18.40 11.18
N PRO A 367 -9.87 -18.66 12.43
CA PRO A 367 -9.67 -19.96 13.05
C PRO A 367 -10.38 -21.08 12.26
N PRO A 368 -9.85 -22.32 12.33
CA PRO A 368 -10.46 -23.47 11.67
C PRO A 368 -11.90 -23.68 12.16
N GLY A 369 -12.81 -23.93 11.23
CA GLY A 369 -14.26 -24.05 11.49
C GLY A 369 -15.07 -22.76 11.25
N CYS A 370 -14.43 -21.60 11.10
CA CYS A 370 -15.10 -20.40 10.62
C CYS A 370 -15.07 -20.40 9.09
N ASP A 371 -16.23 -20.48 8.43
CA ASP A 371 -16.31 -20.39 6.97
C ASP A 371 -16.21 -18.91 6.54
N PRO A 372 -15.21 -18.51 5.73
CA PRO A 372 -15.11 -17.15 5.24
C PRO A 372 -16.34 -16.70 4.44
N SER A 373 -17.09 -17.64 3.85
CA SER A 373 -18.33 -17.41 3.09
C SER A 373 -19.50 -16.92 3.96
N ILE A 374 -19.56 -17.35 5.22
CA ILE A 374 -20.67 -17.06 6.14
C ILE A 374 -20.60 -15.62 6.67
N VAL A 375 -19.39 -15.07 6.82
CA VAL A 375 -19.21 -13.69 7.35
C VAL A 375 -19.64 -12.64 6.32
N SER A 376 -19.51 -12.92 5.02
CA SER A 376 -19.99 -12.02 3.96
C SER A 376 -21.53 -11.98 3.85
N GLN A 377 -22.22 -13.01 4.34
CA GLN A 377 -23.69 -13.10 4.37
C GLN A 377 -24.29 -12.48 5.65
N ALA A 378 -23.51 -12.39 6.74
CA ALA A 378 -23.94 -11.75 7.98
C ALA A 378 -24.04 -10.21 7.86
N SER A 379 -23.26 -9.59 6.96
CA SER A 379 -23.36 -8.15 6.68
C SER A 379 -24.50 -7.75 5.74
N SER A 380 -25.18 -8.71 5.11
CA SER A 380 -26.28 -8.47 4.17
C SER A 380 -27.67 -8.87 4.70
N SER A 381 -27.77 -9.38 5.93
CA SER A 381 -29.02 -9.95 6.47
C SER A 381 -29.56 -9.28 7.74
N SER A 382 -28.98 -8.18 8.21
CA SER A 382 -29.56 -7.39 9.30
C SER A 382 -30.36 -6.18 8.79
N SER A 383 -31.48 -6.44 8.12
CA SER A 383 -32.61 -5.50 8.08
C SER A 383 -33.65 -6.02 9.07
N PRO A 384 -33.98 -5.32 10.15
CA PRO A 384 -35.07 -5.74 11.01
C PRO A 384 -36.39 -5.48 10.27
N VAL A 385 -37.17 -6.54 10.12
CA VAL A 385 -38.61 -6.41 9.91
C VAL A 385 -39.20 -5.97 11.25
N LEU A 386 -39.56 -4.68 11.35
CA LEU A 386 -40.85 -4.17 11.81
C LEU A 386 -40.87 -2.64 11.77
#